data_AF-A0A9X0A8J5-F1
#
_entry.id   AF-A0A9X0A8J5-F1
#
_cell.length_a   1.000
_cell.length_b   1.000
_cell.length_c   1.000
_cell.angle_alpha   90.00
_cell.angle_beta   90.00
_cell.angle_gamma   90.00
#
_symmetry.space_group_name_H-M   'P 1'
#
loop_
_entity.id
_entity.type
_entity.pdbx_description
1 polymer ?
#
loop_
_entity_poly.entity_id
_entity_poly.type
_entity_poly.pdbx_seq_one_letter_code
_entity_poly.pdbx_strand_id
1 'polypeptide(L)'
;MISPVGSALGHYTHTVELANVLSDIPEQSWETSLEKVSDLKSNITAITTVRISNEDLFDGYDVPQFTDKKDYWLYKWSLKRFFGCFHINPTRIKFFLHKVLCSFSNNAAPFADRFDIETIARINYTSSVSAFLSKLDRLFFSLEFLYEKNIEFKQCCPKKEQSAREFLLDFEIVVGDIKEASKIADIPMISQIDVIYQLFVVLPSHIRNAVCIPHKNPEHLDIFEFRSPIERAWNNTFASAVVPSAPVRTDPGLRFS
;
A
#
# COMPACT_ATOMS: atom_id res chain seq x y z
N MET A 1 -30.57 31.23 -0.40
CA MET A 1 -30.65 31.57 -1.84
C MET A 1 -29.75 30.60 -2.57
N ILE A 2 -30.36 29.67 -3.32
CA ILE A 2 -29.68 28.60 -4.04
C ILE A 2 -29.44 29.09 -5.47
N SER A 3 -28.22 28.96 -5.98
CA SER A 3 -27.86 29.32 -7.35
C SER A 3 -28.70 28.49 -8.35
N PRO A 4 -29.41 29.08 -9.32
CA PRO A 4 -30.41 28.37 -10.12
C PRO A 4 -29.83 27.33 -11.09
N VAL A 5 -28.51 27.35 -11.30
CA VAL A 5 -27.85 26.59 -12.38
C VAL A 5 -27.60 25.11 -11.98
N GLY A 6 -27.57 24.81 -10.68
CA GLY A 6 -27.26 23.47 -10.19
C GLY A 6 -28.41 22.46 -10.24
N SER A 7 -29.66 22.92 -10.38
CA SER A 7 -30.84 22.05 -10.28
C SER A 7 -31.39 21.56 -11.63
N ALA A 8 -30.89 22.08 -12.76
CA ALA A 8 -31.45 21.79 -14.07
C ALA A 8 -30.81 20.57 -14.77
N LEU A 9 -29.57 20.20 -14.44
CA LEU A 9 -28.84 19.15 -15.17
C LEU A 9 -29.27 17.71 -14.85
N GLY A 10 -30.15 17.51 -13.86
CA GLY A 10 -30.62 16.18 -13.45
C GLY A 10 -31.95 15.73 -14.07
N HIS A 11 -32.68 16.60 -14.78
CA HIS A 11 -34.07 16.33 -15.17
C HIS A 11 -34.38 16.32 -16.67
N TYR A 12 -33.40 16.61 -17.53
CA TYR A 12 -33.65 16.70 -18.97
C TYR A 12 -32.86 15.62 -19.72
N THR A 13 -33.56 14.59 -20.17
CA THR A 13 -33.00 13.46 -20.92
C THR A 13 -32.83 13.75 -22.41
N HIS A 14 -33.26 14.93 -22.88
CA HIS A 14 -33.16 15.32 -24.28
C HIS A 14 -32.54 16.71 -24.44
N THR A 15 -31.57 16.84 -25.35
CA THR A 15 -30.82 18.08 -25.65
C THR A 15 -31.68 19.27 -26.04
N VAL A 16 -32.93 19.01 -26.48
CA VAL A 16 -33.91 20.02 -26.88
C VAL A 16 -34.46 20.81 -25.68
N GLU A 17 -34.66 20.17 -24.53
CA GLU A 17 -35.20 20.83 -23.34
C GLU A 17 -34.17 21.77 -22.70
N LEU A 18 -32.90 21.37 -22.74
CA LEU A 18 -31.80 22.14 -22.18
C LEU A 18 -31.47 23.38 -23.03
N ALA A 19 -31.67 23.31 -24.36
CA ALA A 19 -31.53 24.45 -25.26
C ALA A 19 -32.60 25.52 -25.00
N ASN A 20 -33.87 25.12 -24.82
CA ASN A 20 -34.96 26.05 -24.52
C ASN A 20 -34.79 26.78 -23.18
N VAL A 21 -34.21 26.13 -22.17
CA VAL A 21 -33.91 26.76 -20.85
C VAL A 21 -32.76 27.75 -20.93
N LEU A 22 -31.81 27.57 -21.87
CA LEU A 22 -30.70 28.50 -22.10
C LEU A 22 -31.07 29.67 -23.02
N SER A 23 -32.21 29.60 -23.71
CA SER A 23 -32.75 30.64 -24.61
C SER A 23 -33.50 31.77 -23.90
N ASP A 24 -33.28 32.00 -22.60
CA ASP A 24 -33.82 33.16 -21.86
C ASP A 24 -33.17 34.50 -22.25
N ILE A 25 -32.52 34.56 -23.41
CA ILE A 25 -31.96 35.77 -24.00
C ILE A 25 -32.54 35.92 -25.41
N PRO A 26 -33.24 37.03 -25.76
CA PRO A 26 -34.22 37.02 -26.86
C PRO A 26 -33.66 36.93 -28.29
N GLU A 27 -32.35 36.84 -28.50
CA GLU A 27 -31.75 36.97 -29.84
C GLU A 27 -30.56 36.02 -30.06
N GLN A 28 -30.51 34.87 -29.38
CA GLN A 28 -29.43 33.93 -29.63
C GLN A 28 -29.78 33.02 -30.81
N SER A 29 -29.01 33.12 -31.91
CA SER A 29 -29.24 32.26 -33.07
C SER A 29 -28.97 30.79 -32.75
N TRP A 30 -29.58 29.92 -33.55
CA TRP A 30 -29.48 28.46 -33.42
C TRP A 30 -28.02 27.99 -33.49
N GLU A 31 -27.26 28.56 -34.42
CA GLU A 31 -25.85 28.24 -34.62
C GLU A 31 -25.01 28.58 -33.38
N THR A 32 -25.27 29.75 -32.76
CA THR A 32 -24.58 30.17 -31.54
C THR A 32 -24.96 29.31 -30.34
N SER A 33 -26.18 28.78 -30.31
CA SER A 33 -26.63 27.87 -29.25
C SER A 33 -26.00 26.49 -29.39
N LEU A 34 -25.84 25.98 -30.61
CA LEU A 34 -25.07 24.76 -30.89
C LEU A 34 -23.59 24.93 -30.57
N GLU A 35 -22.99 26.08 -30.89
CA GLU A 35 -21.60 26.38 -30.51
C GLU A 35 -21.43 26.39 -29.00
N LYS A 36 -22.33 27.03 -28.23
CA LYS A 36 -22.23 27.03 -26.77
C LYS A 36 -22.41 25.65 -26.16
N VAL A 37 -23.28 24.80 -26.73
CA VAL A 37 -23.42 23.41 -26.29
C VAL A 37 -22.19 22.58 -26.68
N SER A 38 -21.63 22.81 -27.86
CA SER A 38 -20.38 22.20 -28.30
C SER A 38 -19.19 22.63 -27.43
N ASP A 39 -19.15 23.90 -27.03
CA ASP A 39 -18.15 24.50 -26.13
C ASP A 39 -18.32 24.02 -24.69
N LEU A 40 -19.54 23.79 -24.22
CA LEU A 40 -19.77 23.12 -22.95
C LEU A 40 -19.33 21.65 -23.03
N LYS A 41 -19.63 20.96 -24.14
CA LYS A 41 -19.24 19.56 -24.33
C LYS A 41 -17.73 19.42 -24.47
N SER A 42 -17.04 20.37 -25.11
CA SER A 42 -15.59 20.44 -25.24
C SER A 42 -14.90 20.88 -23.95
N ASN A 43 -15.51 21.74 -23.13
CA ASN A 43 -15.00 22.07 -21.79
C ASN A 43 -15.22 20.94 -20.77
N ILE A 44 -16.31 20.17 -20.89
CA ILE A 44 -16.53 18.96 -20.08
C ILE A 44 -15.60 17.82 -20.56
N THR A 45 -15.30 17.72 -21.86
CA THR A 45 -14.29 16.77 -22.36
C THR A 45 -12.84 17.23 -22.18
N ALA A 46 -12.58 18.51 -21.94
CA ALA A 46 -11.27 18.99 -21.50
C ALA A 46 -10.99 18.58 -20.03
N ILE A 47 -12.03 18.25 -19.26
CA ILE A 47 -11.92 17.75 -17.89
C ILE A 47 -12.13 16.23 -17.82
N THR A 48 -12.47 15.53 -18.91
CA THR A 48 -12.59 14.06 -18.86
C THR A 48 -12.35 13.40 -20.22
N THR A 49 -11.49 12.38 -20.23
CA THR A 49 -11.12 11.48 -21.34
C THR A 49 -9.91 11.92 -22.18
N VAL A 50 -8.71 11.67 -21.64
CA VAL A 50 -7.58 11.25 -22.48
C VAL A 50 -8.09 10.08 -23.33
N ARG A 51 -8.18 10.27 -24.64
CA ARG A 51 -8.44 9.19 -25.60
C ARG A 51 -7.24 8.25 -25.56
N ILE A 52 -7.37 7.16 -24.81
CA ILE A 52 -6.40 6.08 -24.71
C ILE A 52 -6.52 5.27 -26.01
N SER A 53 -5.54 5.41 -26.91
CA SER A 53 -5.39 4.56 -28.09
C SER A 53 -4.69 3.25 -27.71
N ASN A 54 -5.02 2.17 -28.42
CA ASN A 54 -4.67 0.73 -28.26
C ASN A 54 -3.17 0.33 -28.12
N GLU A 55 -2.31 1.13 -27.48
CA GLU A 55 -0.94 0.77 -27.10
C GLU A 55 -0.81 0.57 -25.57
N ASP A 56 -1.88 0.03 -24.96
CA ASP A 56 -2.04 -0.04 -23.52
C ASP A 56 -0.96 -0.90 -22.85
N LEU A 57 -0.15 -0.26 -22.00
CA LEU A 57 0.88 -0.92 -21.19
C LEU A 57 0.29 -1.92 -20.16
N PHE A 58 -0.98 -1.74 -19.76
CA PHE A 58 -1.78 -2.57 -18.82
C PHE A 58 -3.19 -1.99 -18.71
N ASP A 59 -4.18 -2.77 -18.29
CA ASP A 59 -5.56 -2.29 -18.08
C ASP A 59 -5.68 -1.45 -16.80
N GLY A 60 -6.70 -0.60 -16.72
CA GLY A 60 -6.96 0.20 -15.50
C GLY A 60 -7.20 -0.64 -14.24
N TYR A 61 -7.62 -1.90 -14.41
CA TYR A 61 -7.80 -2.89 -13.33
C TYR A 61 -6.48 -3.48 -12.82
N ASP A 62 -5.38 -3.36 -13.57
CA ASP A 62 -4.07 -3.86 -13.15
C ASP A 62 -3.38 -2.92 -12.14
N VAL A 63 -3.81 -1.66 -12.11
CA VAL A 63 -3.32 -0.67 -11.14
C VAL A 63 -4.04 -0.87 -9.80
N PRO A 64 -3.31 -0.94 -8.67
CA PRO A 64 -3.92 -0.94 -7.34
C PRO A 64 -4.92 0.20 -7.19
N GLN A 65 -6.12 -0.08 -6.70
CA GLN A 65 -7.16 0.94 -6.53
C GLN A 65 -6.92 1.75 -5.25
N PHE A 66 -7.18 3.05 -5.32
CA PHE A 66 -7.14 3.93 -4.16
C PHE A 66 -8.51 4.60 -3.96
N THR A 67 -9.22 4.19 -2.92
CA THR A 67 -10.62 4.56 -2.68
C THR A 67 -10.80 5.56 -1.54
N ASP A 68 -9.98 5.46 -0.49
CA ASP A 68 -10.05 6.29 0.70
C ASP A 68 -8.66 6.60 1.26
N LYS A 69 -8.49 7.81 1.81
CA LYS A 69 -7.24 8.23 2.46
C LYS A 69 -6.84 7.33 3.65
N LYS A 70 -7.81 6.69 4.31
CA LYS A 70 -7.56 5.79 5.45
C LYS A 70 -6.73 4.58 5.03
N ASP A 71 -6.85 4.14 3.79
CA ASP A 71 -6.17 2.97 3.26
C ASP A 71 -4.82 3.31 2.62
N TYR A 72 -4.34 4.54 2.81
CA TYR A 72 -3.15 5.07 2.15
C TYR A 72 -1.91 4.17 2.29
N TRP A 73 -1.65 3.63 3.48
CA TRP A 73 -0.46 2.77 3.69
C TRP A 73 -0.55 1.45 2.94
N LEU A 74 -1.72 0.80 2.95
CA LEU A 74 -1.94 -0.43 2.18
C LEU A 74 -1.84 -0.18 0.67
N TYR A 75 -2.43 0.92 0.20
CA TYR A 75 -2.34 1.34 -1.18
C TYR A 75 -0.88 1.64 -1.57
N LYS A 76 -0.14 2.38 -0.75
CA LYS A 76 1.26 2.74 -1.00
C LYS A 76 2.14 1.49 -1.18
N TRP A 77 1.98 0.49 -0.31
CA TRP A 77 2.70 -0.77 -0.42
C TRP A 77 2.39 -1.51 -1.72
N SER A 78 1.10 -1.60 -2.05
CA SER A 78 0.64 -2.22 -3.29
C SER A 78 1.19 -1.49 -4.51
N LEU A 79 1.18 -0.17 -4.48
CA LEU A 79 1.68 0.69 -5.55
C LEU A 79 3.20 0.60 -5.71
N LYS A 80 3.97 0.56 -4.62
CA LYS A 80 5.42 0.34 -4.69
C LYS A 80 5.76 -0.99 -5.34
N ARG A 81 5.06 -2.06 -4.95
CA ARG A 81 5.23 -3.38 -5.55
C ARG A 81 4.89 -3.35 -7.04
N PHE A 82 3.76 -2.73 -7.39
CA PHE A 82 3.36 -2.51 -8.77
C PHE A 82 4.46 -1.78 -9.56
N PHE A 83 4.96 -0.65 -9.07
CA PHE A 83 6.05 0.09 -9.73
C PHE A 83 7.33 -0.72 -9.91
N GLY A 84 7.66 -1.59 -8.94
CA GLY A 84 8.83 -2.47 -9.01
C GLY A 84 8.73 -3.56 -10.09
N CYS A 85 7.54 -3.85 -10.61
CA CYS A 85 7.33 -4.83 -11.68
C CYS A 85 7.64 -4.29 -13.08
N PHE A 86 7.83 -2.98 -13.25
CA PHE A 86 7.93 -2.36 -14.57
C PHE A 86 9.23 -1.60 -14.79
N HIS A 87 9.63 -1.54 -16.06
CA HIS A 87 10.67 -0.66 -16.56
C HIS A 87 10.05 0.16 -17.70
N ILE A 88 9.73 1.43 -17.42
CA ILE A 88 9.00 2.29 -18.35
C ILE A 88 9.98 3.18 -19.11
N ASN A 89 9.84 3.22 -20.44
CA ASN A 89 10.60 4.14 -21.29
C ASN A 89 10.35 5.61 -20.87
N PRO A 90 11.39 6.48 -20.86
CA PRO A 90 11.25 7.87 -20.42
C PRO A 90 10.10 8.65 -21.09
N THR A 91 9.87 8.41 -22.37
CA THR A 91 8.80 9.05 -23.16
C THR A 91 7.39 8.65 -22.72
N ARG A 92 7.23 7.51 -22.03
CA ARG A 92 5.93 6.99 -21.59
C ARG A 92 5.67 7.19 -20.09
N ILE A 93 6.61 7.78 -19.35
CA ILE A 93 6.49 7.98 -17.89
C ILE A 93 5.25 8.82 -17.54
N LYS A 94 5.02 9.93 -18.23
CA LYS A 94 3.86 10.81 -17.98
C LYS A 94 2.55 10.05 -18.14
N PHE A 95 2.40 9.36 -19.27
CA PHE A 95 1.22 8.55 -19.56
C PHE A 95 1.00 7.48 -18.50
N PHE A 96 2.07 6.77 -18.11
CA PHE A 96 2.03 5.77 -17.05
C PHE A 96 1.52 6.34 -15.72
N LEU A 97 2.04 7.49 -15.28
CA LEU A 97 1.63 8.13 -14.03
C LEU A 97 0.19 8.67 -14.10
N HIS A 98 -0.26 9.19 -15.24
CA HIS A 98 -1.66 9.55 -15.44
C HIS A 98 -2.57 8.33 -15.28
N LYS A 99 -2.18 7.18 -15.84
CA LYS A 99 -2.94 5.94 -15.71
C LYS A 99 -3.06 5.48 -14.25
N VAL A 100 -2.00 5.69 -13.47
CA VAL A 100 -2.02 5.46 -12.02
C VAL A 100 -3.02 6.37 -11.32
N LEU A 101 -3.07 7.66 -11.67
CA LEU A 101 -4.05 8.59 -11.09
C LEU A 101 -5.50 8.21 -11.42
N CYS A 102 -5.76 7.58 -12.56
CA CYS A 102 -7.09 7.07 -12.89
C CYS A 102 -7.58 5.95 -11.96
N SER A 103 -6.71 5.34 -11.15
CA SER A 103 -7.10 4.37 -10.11
C SER A 103 -7.68 5.01 -8.85
N PHE A 104 -7.64 6.34 -8.75
CA PHE A 104 -8.22 7.07 -7.63
C PHE A 104 -9.72 7.15 -7.84
N SER A 105 -10.48 6.61 -6.90
CA SER A 105 -11.93 6.53 -6.98
C SER A 105 -12.58 6.99 -5.68
N ASN A 106 -13.90 7.18 -5.69
CA ASN A 106 -14.69 7.55 -4.52
C ASN A 106 -14.12 8.77 -3.77
N ASN A 107 -13.84 8.62 -2.48
CA ASN A 107 -13.34 9.69 -1.61
C ASN A 107 -11.92 10.13 -1.98
N ALA A 108 -11.15 9.28 -2.67
CA ALA A 108 -9.80 9.60 -3.11
C ALA A 108 -9.76 10.34 -4.47
N ALA A 109 -10.80 10.23 -5.30
CA ALA A 109 -10.83 10.83 -6.64
C ALA A 109 -10.50 12.34 -6.66
N PRO A 110 -11.02 13.20 -5.75
CA PRO A 110 -10.71 14.64 -5.75
C PRO A 110 -9.24 14.97 -5.46
N PHE A 111 -8.45 14.01 -4.98
CA PHE A 111 -7.03 14.23 -4.72
C PHE A 111 -6.17 14.02 -5.97
N ALA A 112 -6.67 13.34 -7.01
CA ALA A 112 -5.94 13.12 -8.25
C ALA A 112 -5.52 14.45 -8.90
N ASP A 113 -6.39 15.46 -8.86
CA ASP A 113 -6.13 16.80 -9.41
C ASP A 113 -5.00 17.56 -8.70
N ARG A 114 -4.58 17.11 -7.50
CA ARG A 114 -3.47 17.73 -6.77
C ARG A 114 -2.11 17.28 -7.27
N PHE A 115 -2.06 16.31 -8.18
CA PHE A 115 -0.84 15.78 -8.79
C PHE A 115 -0.56 16.51 -10.08
N ASP A 116 0.53 17.28 -10.07
CA ASP A 116 1.09 17.86 -11.29
C ASP A 116 2.06 16.85 -11.93
N ILE A 117 1.56 16.07 -12.89
CA ILE A 117 2.35 15.05 -13.59
C ILE A 117 3.49 15.66 -14.40
N GLU A 118 3.34 16.89 -14.88
CA GLU A 118 4.40 17.57 -15.64
C GLU A 118 5.64 17.81 -14.76
N THR A 119 5.43 18.19 -13.50
CA THR A 119 6.50 18.37 -12.52
C THR A 119 7.01 17.04 -11.93
N ILE A 120 6.13 16.05 -11.78
CA ILE A 120 6.49 14.75 -11.17
C ILE A 120 7.26 13.85 -12.15
N ALA A 121 6.93 13.89 -13.44
CA ALA A 121 7.60 13.10 -14.46
C ALA A 121 8.98 13.68 -14.78
N ARG A 122 10.03 13.00 -14.29
CA ARG A 122 11.43 13.34 -14.46
C ARG A 122 12.06 12.56 -15.62
N ILE A 123 13.34 12.82 -15.86
CA ILE A 123 14.14 12.22 -16.94
C ILE A 123 14.15 10.67 -16.89
N ASN A 124 14.08 10.09 -15.69
CA ASN A 124 14.07 8.63 -15.51
C ASN A 124 12.91 8.14 -14.64
N TYR A 125 12.57 6.87 -14.84
CA TYR A 125 11.42 6.23 -14.20
C TYR A 125 11.54 6.19 -12.67
N THR A 126 12.69 5.75 -12.14
CA THR A 126 12.95 5.64 -10.69
C THR A 126 12.76 6.97 -9.96
N SER A 127 13.31 8.06 -10.51
CA SER A 127 13.16 9.40 -9.96
C SER A 127 11.72 9.90 -10.02
N SER A 128 10.97 9.54 -11.05
CA SER A 128 9.57 9.91 -11.22
C SER A 128 8.66 9.17 -10.24
N VAL A 129 8.89 7.87 -10.06
CA VAL A 129 8.23 7.06 -9.03
C VAL A 129 8.51 7.62 -7.64
N SER A 130 9.76 7.93 -7.33
CA SER A 130 10.14 8.52 -6.04
C SER A 130 9.46 9.88 -5.79
N ALA A 131 9.37 10.73 -6.82
CA ALA A 131 8.66 12.01 -6.76
C ALA A 131 7.14 11.82 -6.56
N PHE A 132 6.54 10.85 -7.26
CA PHE A 132 5.12 10.53 -7.14
C PHE A 132 4.79 10.01 -5.73
N LEU A 133 5.58 9.08 -5.21
CA LEU A 133 5.45 8.58 -3.85
C LEU A 133 5.63 9.71 -2.83
N SER A 134 6.64 10.56 -3.00
CA SER A 134 6.82 11.72 -2.11
C SER A 134 5.62 12.69 -2.12
N LYS A 135 4.94 12.85 -3.27
CA LYS A 135 3.73 13.65 -3.36
C LYS A 135 2.54 13.00 -2.65
N LEU A 136 2.40 11.67 -2.78
CA LEU A 136 1.43 10.89 -1.99
C LEU A 136 1.68 11.07 -0.48
N ASP A 137 2.92 10.93 -0.05
CA ASP A 137 3.34 11.06 1.35
C ASP A 137 2.95 12.44 1.90
N ARG A 138 3.20 13.52 1.15
CA ARG A 138 2.78 14.87 1.56
C ARG A 138 1.27 15.06 1.70
N LEU A 139 0.47 14.30 0.95
CA LEU A 139 -0.99 14.47 0.93
C LEU A 139 -1.70 13.60 1.98
N PHE A 140 -1.16 12.42 2.27
CA PHE A 140 -1.89 11.39 3.00
C PHE A 140 -1.16 10.85 4.24
N PHE A 141 0.11 11.19 4.43
CA PHE A 141 0.82 10.81 5.65
C PHE A 141 0.13 11.40 6.89
N SER A 142 -0.02 10.57 7.91
CA SER A 142 -0.48 10.97 9.24
C SER A 142 0.51 10.48 10.28
N LEU A 143 0.86 11.35 11.23
CA LEU A 143 1.66 10.98 12.41
C LEU A 143 0.96 9.95 13.29
N GLU A 144 -0.37 9.89 13.26
CA GLU A 144 -1.17 8.90 13.99
C GLU A 144 -0.77 7.47 13.61
N PHE A 145 -0.55 7.20 12.32
CA PHE A 145 -0.07 5.90 11.87
C PHE A 145 1.27 5.51 12.50
N LEU A 146 2.21 6.47 12.61
CA LEU A 146 3.49 6.21 13.25
C LEU A 146 3.30 5.85 14.74
N TYR A 147 2.40 6.53 15.45
CA TYR A 147 2.10 6.22 16.84
C TYR A 147 1.46 4.83 16.97
N GLU A 148 0.48 4.50 16.13
CA GLU A 148 -0.16 3.17 16.10
C GLU A 148 0.87 2.06 15.86
N LYS A 149 1.75 2.22 14.86
CA LYS A 149 2.78 1.23 14.55
C LYS A 149 3.81 1.10 15.66
N ASN A 150 4.16 2.18 16.36
CA ASN A 150 5.03 2.09 17.54
C ASN A 150 4.38 1.33 18.70
N ILE A 151 3.06 1.46 18.89
CA ILE A 151 2.31 0.67 19.88
C ILE A 151 2.29 -0.80 19.47
N GLU A 152 1.97 -1.07 18.20
CA GLU A 152 1.97 -2.43 17.62
C GLU A 152 3.33 -3.11 17.79
N PHE A 153 4.42 -2.40 17.49
CA PHE A 153 5.79 -2.89 17.66
C PHE A 153 6.11 -3.29 19.11
N LYS A 154 5.72 -2.46 20.08
CA LYS A 154 5.92 -2.74 21.51
C LYS A 154 5.08 -3.93 22.00
N GLN A 155 3.94 -4.19 21.36
CA GLN A 155 3.00 -5.24 21.72
C GLN A 155 3.11 -6.49 20.82
N CYS A 156 4.07 -6.52 19.90
CA CYS A 156 4.19 -7.56 18.89
C CYS A 156 4.63 -8.88 19.53
N CYS A 157 3.67 -9.71 19.93
CA CYS A 157 3.93 -11.03 20.51
C CYS A 157 3.49 -12.14 19.54
N PRO A 158 4.20 -13.28 19.50
CA PRO A 158 3.78 -14.43 18.71
C PRO A 158 2.39 -14.90 19.11
N LYS A 159 1.50 -15.08 18.14
CA LYS A 159 0.13 -15.57 18.38
C LYS A 159 0.17 -17.08 18.62
N LYS A 160 -0.87 -17.61 19.28
CA LYS A 160 -1.06 -19.05 19.43
C LYS A 160 -1.13 -19.70 18.04
N GLU A 161 -0.38 -20.79 17.84
CA GLU A 161 -0.30 -21.55 16.57
C GLU A 161 0.35 -20.82 15.39
N GLN A 162 0.84 -19.59 15.57
CA GLN A 162 1.58 -18.88 14.53
C GLN A 162 2.95 -19.53 14.30
N SER A 163 3.32 -19.73 13.04
CA SER A 163 4.66 -20.21 12.70
C SER A 163 5.71 -19.12 12.94
N ALA A 164 6.95 -19.53 13.19
CA ALA A 164 8.08 -18.60 13.35
C ALA A 164 8.19 -17.65 12.15
N ARG A 165 8.01 -18.19 10.93
CA ARG A 165 8.12 -17.43 9.69
C ARG A 165 7.05 -16.36 9.57
N GLU A 166 5.80 -16.70 9.87
CA GLU A 166 4.69 -15.73 9.86
C GLU A 166 4.92 -14.63 10.90
N PHE A 167 5.33 -14.99 12.11
CA PHE A 167 5.64 -14.02 13.15
C PHE A 167 6.77 -13.07 12.74
N LEU A 168 7.87 -13.60 12.21
CA LEU A 168 9.01 -12.78 11.78
C LEU A 168 8.64 -11.84 10.62
N LEU A 169 7.82 -12.32 9.66
CA LEU A 169 7.32 -11.48 8.58
C LEU A 169 6.45 -10.34 9.12
N ASP A 170 5.50 -10.63 10.02
CA ASP A 170 4.66 -9.60 10.66
C ASP A 170 5.52 -8.57 11.40
N PHE A 171 6.49 -9.03 12.20
CA PHE A 171 7.40 -8.17 12.95
C PHE A 171 8.23 -7.25 12.04
N GLU A 172 8.79 -7.79 10.96
CA GLU A 172 9.57 -7.03 9.99
C GLU A 172 8.74 -6.02 9.20
N ILE A 173 7.49 -6.36 8.87
CA ILE A 173 6.56 -5.42 8.23
C ILE A 173 6.34 -4.22 9.14
N VAL A 174 6.08 -4.44 10.44
CA VAL A 174 5.91 -3.35 11.41
C VAL A 174 7.17 -2.50 11.54
N VAL A 175 8.36 -3.11 11.62
CA VAL A 175 9.64 -2.38 11.65
C VAL A 175 9.86 -1.57 10.37
N GLY A 176 9.54 -2.15 9.21
CA GLY A 176 9.62 -1.49 7.91
C GLY A 176 8.71 -0.28 7.83
N ASP A 177 7.45 -0.42 8.27
CA ASP A 177 6.46 0.66 8.35
C ASP A 177 6.94 1.80 9.24
N ILE A 178 7.48 1.50 10.44
CA ILE A 178 8.02 2.53 11.35
C ILE A 178 9.20 3.25 10.71
N LYS A 179 10.18 2.51 10.16
CA LYS A 179 11.36 3.10 9.52
C LYS A 179 10.97 4.01 8.37
N GLU A 180 10.01 3.58 7.55
CA GLU A 180 9.50 4.39 6.44
C GLU A 180 8.74 5.63 6.93
N ALA A 181 7.82 5.48 7.89
CA ALA A 181 7.06 6.59 8.45
C ALA A 181 7.96 7.62 9.15
N SER A 182 8.95 7.18 9.94
CA SER A 182 9.96 8.06 10.56
C SER A 182 10.73 8.86 9.52
N LYS A 183 11.12 8.22 8.40
CA LYS A 183 11.82 8.91 7.31
C LYS A 183 10.95 9.99 6.66
N ILE A 184 9.66 9.73 6.47
CA ILE A 184 8.72 10.71 5.91
C ILE A 184 8.50 11.88 6.87
N ALA A 185 8.40 11.59 8.17
CA ALA A 185 8.19 12.55 9.23
C ALA A 185 9.44 13.36 9.62
N ASP A 186 10.61 13.00 9.10
CA ASP A 186 11.92 13.54 9.51
C ASP A 186 12.19 13.39 11.02
N ILE A 187 11.85 12.20 11.56
CA ILE A 187 12.04 11.83 12.97
C ILE A 187 13.13 10.75 13.04
N PRO A 188 13.92 10.68 14.14
CA PRO A 188 14.89 9.61 14.34
C PRO A 188 14.28 8.22 14.08
N MET A 189 14.95 7.45 13.22
CA MET A 189 14.55 6.07 12.91
C MET A 189 14.89 5.17 14.09
N ILE A 190 14.06 4.14 14.31
CA ILE A 190 14.38 3.08 15.28
C ILE A 190 15.71 2.42 14.91
N SER A 191 16.61 2.31 15.89
CA SER A 191 17.94 1.74 15.65
C SER A 191 17.85 0.23 15.45
N GLN A 192 18.82 -0.35 14.74
CA GLN A 192 18.90 -1.81 14.58
C GLN A 192 19.00 -2.51 15.94
N ILE A 193 19.75 -1.91 16.86
CA ILE A 193 19.93 -2.41 18.23
C ILE A 193 18.57 -2.49 18.96
N ASP A 194 17.75 -1.44 18.88
CA ASP A 194 16.42 -1.42 19.50
C ASP A 194 15.49 -2.47 18.89
N VAL A 195 15.58 -2.68 17.57
CA VAL A 195 14.82 -3.73 16.88
C VAL A 195 15.19 -5.12 17.39
N ILE A 196 16.49 -5.42 17.51
CA ILE A 196 16.96 -6.72 18.01
C ILE A 196 16.58 -6.91 19.48
N TYR A 197 16.72 -5.89 20.32
CA TYR A 197 16.29 -5.98 21.72
C TYR A 197 14.80 -6.26 21.83
N GLN A 198 13.96 -5.57 21.07
CA GLN A 198 12.52 -5.83 21.07
C GLN A 198 12.22 -7.25 20.60
N LEU A 199 12.87 -7.72 19.54
CA LEU A 199 12.71 -9.10 19.06
C LEU A 199 13.01 -10.11 20.17
N PHE A 200 14.10 -9.93 20.92
CA PHE A 200 14.41 -10.81 22.05
C PHE A 200 13.46 -10.69 23.23
N VAL A 201 12.85 -9.52 23.46
CA VAL A 201 11.83 -9.38 24.51
C VAL A 201 10.59 -10.20 24.18
N VAL A 202 10.18 -10.22 22.91
CA VAL A 202 8.91 -10.84 22.48
C VAL A 202 9.02 -12.31 22.13
N LEU A 203 10.23 -12.81 21.83
CA LEU A 203 10.48 -14.23 21.58
C LEU A 203 10.28 -15.07 22.86
N PRO A 204 9.72 -16.29 22.72
CA PRO A 204 9.68 -17.24 23.82
C PRO A 204 11.09 -17.52 24.37
N SER A 205 11.21 -17.65 25.70
CA SER A 205 12.50 -17.75 26.39
C SER A 205 13.40 -18.88 25.87
N HIS A 206 12.85 -20.04 25.54
CA HIS A 206 13.58 -21.18 25.00
C HIS A 206 14.19 -20.88 23.61
N ILE A 207 13.45 -20.15 22.76
CA ILE A 207 13.91 -19.73 21.43
C ILE A 207 14.97 -18.66 21.56
N ARG A 208 14.71 -17.63 22.38
CA ARG A 208 15.68 -16.58 22.67
C ARG A 208 17.01 -17.15 23.14
N ASN A 209 16.99 -18.09 24.10
CA ASN A 209 18.21 -18.69 24.63
C ASN A 209 18.96 -19.49 23.54
N ALA A 210 18.24 -20.30 22.76
CA ALA A 210 18.83 -21.07 21.66
C ALA A 210 19.50 -20.19 20.60
N VAL A 211 18.98 -18.97 20.41
CA VAL A 211 19.49 -18.03 19.41
C VAL A 211 20.57 -17.11 19.99
N CYS A 212 20.48 -16.66 21.24
CA CYS A 212 21.44 -15.70 21.81
C CYS A 212 22.76 -16.35 22.26
N ILE A 213 22.71 -17.55 22.85
CA ILE A 213 23.90 -18.22 23.42
C ILE A 213 25.02 -18.42 22.38
N PRO A 214 24.75 -18.77 21.11
CA PRO A 214 25.78 -18.95 20.10
C PRO A 214 26.46 -17.66 19.61
N HIS A 215 25.88 -16.48 19.83
CA HIS A 215 26.36 -15.22 19.25
C HIS A 215 27.05 -14.33 20.29
N LYS A 216 28.25 -13.85 19.95
CA LYS A 216 28.95 -12.82 20.73
C LYS A 216 28.47 -11.45 20.25
N ASN A 217 27.77 -10.71 21.11
CA ASN A 217 27.11 -9.42 20.83
C ASN A 217 25.96 -9.51 19.79
N PRO A 218 24.88 -10.25 20.09
CA PRO A 218 23.76 -10.44 19.17
C PRO A 218 23.05 -9.15 18.73
N GLU A 219 23.12 -8.07 19.51
CA GLU A 219 22.53 -6.76 19.22
C GLU A 219 23.15 -6.03 18.01
N HIS A 220 24.33 -6.46 17.56
CA HIS A 220 25.00 -5.91 16.37
C HIS A 220 24.70 -6.67 15.08
N LEU A 221 23.96 -7.77 15.17
CA LEU A 221 23.60 -8.60 14.04
C LEU A 221 22.38 -8.04 13.30
N ASP A 222 22.29 -8.38 12.01
CA ASP A 222 21.11 -8.05 11.23
C ASP A 222 19.95 -8.98 11.63
N ILE A 223 18.71 -8.49 11.57
CA ILE A 223 17.52 -9.30 11.83
C ILE A 223 17.44 -10.50 10.88
N PHE A 224 17.94 -10.35 9.65
CA PHE A 224 17.99 -11.45 8.69
C PHE A 224 18.89 -12.61 9.15
N GLU A 225 19.92 -12.33 9.95
CA GLU A 225 20.84 -13.35 10.48
C GLU A 225 20.15 -14.21 11.55
N PHE A 226 19.11 -13.68 12.19
CA PHE A 226 18.33 -14.39 13.21
C PHE A 226 17.18 -15.23 12.66
N ARG A 227 16.74 -15.02 11.41
CA ARG A 227 15.61 -15.78 10.83
C ARG A 227 15.81 -17.29 10.90
N SER A 228 16.87 -17.80 10.27
CA SER A 228 17.12 -19.25 10.19
C SER A 228 17.39 -19.90 11.56
N PRO A 229 18.12 -19.27 12.50
CA PRO A 229 18.22 -19.76 13.88
C PRO A 229 16.87 -19.81 14.61
N ILE A 230 16.06 -18.74 14.53
CA ILE A 230 14.75 -18.65 15.19
C ILE A 230 13.81 -19.73 14.64
N GLU A 231 13.69 -19.85 13.32
CA GLU A 231 12.82 -20.85 12.68
C GLU A 231 13.20 -22.28 13.08
N ARG A 232 14.51 -22.60 13.12
CA ARG A 232 14.98 -23.93 13.56
C ARG A 232 14.63 -24.21 15.01
N ALA A 233 14.90 -23.27 15.93
CA ALA A 233 14.60 -23.44 17.34
C ALA A 233 13.09 -23.58 17.59
N TRP A 234 12.27 -22.82 16.87
CA TRP A 234 10.81 -22.89 16.97
C TRP A 234 10.26 -24.23 16.51
N ASN A 235 10.70 -24.73 15.35
CA ASN A 235 10.22 -25.99 14.78
C ASN A 235 10.63 -27.21 15.62
N ASN A 236 11.81 -27.18 16.22
CA ASN A 236 12.27 -28.24 17.13
C ASN A 236 11.44 -28.33 18.42
N THR A 237 10.76 -27.25 18.80
CA THR A 237 9.85 -27.21 19.95
C THR A 237 8.57 -28.02 19.69
N PHE A 238 8.04 -27.99 18.46
CA PHE A 238 6.90 -28.80 18.05
C PHE A 238 7.27 -30.27 17.80
N ALA A 239 8.49 -30.54 17.31
CA ALA A 239 8.97 -31.91 17.10
C ALA A 239 9.16 -32.69 18.41
N SER A 240 9.53 -32.02 19.51
CA SER A 240 9.69 -32.66 20.81
C SER A 240 8.36 -33.00 21.51
N ALA A 241 7.23 -32.46 21.04
CA ALA A 241 5.90 -32.79 21.54
C ALA A 241 5.30 -34.07 20.90
N VAL A 242 5.88 -34.55 19.80
CA VAL A 242 5.50 -35.82 19.16
C VAL A 242 6.51 -36.89 19.58
N VAL A 243 6.41 -37.34 20.83
CA VAL A 243 7.15 -38.53 21.27
C VAL A 243 6.47 -39.75 20.66
N PRO A 244 7.15 -40.61 19.89
CA PRO A 244 6.60 -41.91 19.52
C PRO A 244 6.36 -42.68 20.81
N SER A 245 5.13 -43.17 21.01
CA SER A 245 4.78 -44.07 22.11
C SER A 245 5.86 -45.15 22.22
N ALA A 246 6.54 -45.20 23.36
CA ALA A 246 7.63 -46.15 23.59
C ALA A 246 7.15 -47.58 23.28
N PRO A 247 7.99 -48.43 22.66
CA PRO A 247 7.62 -49.81 22.39
C PRO A 247 7.37 -50.52 23.72
N VAL A 248 6.18 -51.09 23.86
CA VAL A 248 5.80 -51.97 24.96
C VAL A 248 6.86 -53.06 25.07
N ARG A 249 7.56 -53.11 26.22
CA ARG A 249 8.39 -54.27 26.58
C ARG A 249 7.48 -55.49 26.63
N THR A 250 7.59 -56.36 25.64
CA THR A 250 7.13 -57.74 25.78
C THR A 250 8.10 -58.47 26.70
N ASP A 251 7.62 -58.82 27.89
CA ASP A 251 8.26 -59.78 28.79
C ASP A 251 8.50 -61.10 28.04
N PRO A 252 9.73 -61.64 27.99
CA PRO A 252 9.92 -63.04 27.70
C PRO A 252 9.68 -63.83 28.99
N GLY A 253 8.57 -64.54 29.01
CA GLY A 253 8.18 -65.40 30.12
C GLY A 253 9.22 -66.46 30.47
N LEU A 254 9.28 -66.76 31.76
CA LEU A 254 9.33 -68.09 32.35
C LEU A 254 9.65 -69.23 31.36
N ARG A 255 10.87 -69.79 31.45
CA ARG A 255 11.07 -71.22 31.31
C ARG A 255 12.04 -71.72 32.37
N PHE A 256 11.46 -72.41 33.35
CA PHE A 256 12.14 -73.41 34.16
C PHE A 256 12.59 -74.56 33.25
N SER A 257 13.87 -74.94 33.33
CA SER A 257 14.41 -76.31 33.23
C SER A 257 15.87 -76.25 33.62
#